data_AF-A0AAN9A0N5-F1
#
_entry.id   AF-A0AAN9A0N5-F1
#
_cell.length_a   1.000
_cell.length_b   1.000
_cell.length_c   1.000
_cell.angle_alpha   90.00
_cell.angle_beta   90.00
_cell.angle_gamma   90.00
#
_symmetry.space_group_name_H-M   'P 1'
#
loop_
_entity.id
_entity.type
_entity.pdbx_description
1 polymer ?
#
loop_
_entity_poly.entity_id
_entity_poly.type
_entity_poly.pdbx_seq_one_letter_code
_entity_poly.pdbx_strand_id
1 'polypeptide(L)'
;MLLMTLSLEGNLGELLVNAITTSSQVRNLFSTEELVNMWPQYNPNRGSSSRVSLDEPMTGDSNDINDVTWDLIHSYKPGVLKDAVMHYKNAIPARQDIPKKEIPELNVKWDVPIPIDNTLMKLPPSPQRDLIYIYIAKSVELLQAKSFKSALELLEQAVSHGNQLQGRETPRLNKMLMWMVLMTKIQLCLHQLPCVEGSVMAELTNEARQCLSAHAGRDGIVPWTSIANWCLLLLLNAGEWNSLLGGVSLPSHLPLLALIKPLAATAHALREKHTNKVVWYTLWEVVVGILASSVQHKRSNCGQQTPVERHHDSGVMSRSAFLDFLGNLAEPSCLSILISLLGHILNILNEEPNNEIHIDHLAMWPPPSTSISASDDVVKDTLTFVVKHAIKLYPTGTHTSVALSTSWHISSADLAYMDDQFHSALAGYLTAVFVATDFLRNDNGVDQSVLTDGIIRKMIRCCMKLSCYTQAAVLCQFLENIDYSTALRCLQERNSVDAMDAYYCCLWDVSLIEFIINMHQKRGEIQRRDKALKMMGLLEVNSNNNDEIQREAAKVRKHRFLRSLAKQYL
;
A
#
# COMPACT_ATOMS: atom_id res chain seq x y z
N MET A 1 -15.93 -1.23 -37.76
CA MET A 1 -15.97 0.00 -38.59
C MET A 1 -16.41 1.23 -37.77
N LEU A 2 -15.95 1.38 -36.51
CA LEU A 2 -16.38 2.47 -35.61
C LEU A 2 -15.25 2.99 -34.69
N LEU A 3 -13.98 2.80 -35.10
CA LEU A 3 -12.78 3.22 -34.37
C LEU A 3 -11.86 4.14 -35.20
N MET A 4 -12.33 4.64 -36.35
CA MET A 4 -11.49 5.34 -37.35
C MET A 4 -11.28 6.85 -37.09
N THR A 5 -11.69 7.40 -35.95
CA THR A 5 -11.57 8.86 -35.71
C THR A 5 -11.16 9.19 -34.29
N LEU A 6 -10.02 8.68 -33.84
CA LEU A 6 -9.27 9.28 -32.74
C LEU A 6 -8.02 9.92 -33.33
N SER A 7 -8.13 11.20 -33.67
CA SER A 7 -6.99 12.08 -33.88
C SER A 7 -6.31 12.30 -32.53
N LEU A 8 -5.49 11.33 -32.11
CA LEU A 8 -4.63 11.48 -30.94
C LEU A 8 -3.52 12.48 -31.28
N GLU A 9 -3.39 13.53 -30.48
CA GLU A 9 -2.27 14.47 -30.56
C GLU A 9 -0.94 13.70 -30.54
N GLY A 10 0.03 14.13 -31.36
CA GLY A 10 1.21 13.34 -31.73
C GLY A 10 2.05 12.78 -30.58
N ASN A 11 1.96 13.37 -29.38
CA ASN A 11 2.70 12.91 -28.20
C ASN A 11 2.00 11.79 -27.40
N LEU A 12 0.67 11.67 -27.49
CA LEU A 12 -0.08 10.59 -26.81
C LEU A 12 0.05 9.26 -27.55
N GLY A 13 0.22 9.31 -28.87
CA GLY A 13 0.41 8.11 -29.70
C GLY A 13 1.65 7.31 -29.32
N GLU A 14 2.78 7.96 -29.06
CA GLU A 14 4.03 7.25 -28.71
C GLU A 14 3.96 6.55 -27.34
N LEU A 15 3.34 7.19 -26.34
CA LEU A 15 3.16 6.61 -25.00
C LEU A 15 2.23 5.40 -25.03
N LEU A 16 1.11 5.50 -25.76
CA LEU A 16 0.16 4.40 -25.92
C LEU A 16 0.76 3.23 -26.71
N VAL A 17 1.54 3.49 -27.77
CA VAL A 17 2.22 2.45 -28.54
C VAL A 17 3.20 1.68 -27.65
N ASN A 18 3.96 2.35 -26.80
CA ASN A 18 4.90 1.68 -25.90
C ASN A 18 4.16 0.85 -24.83
N ALA A 19 3.06 1.37 -24.27
CA ALA A 19 2.24 0.64 -23.30
C ALA A 19 1.52 -0.58 -23.89
N ILE A 20 1.02 -0.48 -25.12
CA ILE A 20 0.32 -1.58 -25.81
C ILE A 20 1.31 -2.65 -26.29
N THR A 21 2.50 -2.26 -26.74
CA THR A 21 3.53 -3.21 -27.20
C THR A 21 4.23 -3.97 -26.08
N THR A 22 4.31 -3.38 -24.88
CA THR A 22 4.91 -4.02 -23.70
C THR A 22 3.95 -4.99 -23.00
N SER A 23 2.63 -4.86 -23.20
CA SER A 23 1.62 -5.78 -22.67
C SER A 23 1.28 -6.90 -23.65
N SER A 24 1.76 -8.12 -23.37
CA SER A 24 1.52 -9.30 -24.22
C SER A 24 0.04 -9.66 -24.39
N GLN A 25 -0.79 -9.40 -23.37
CA GLN A 25 -2.22 -9.69 -23.41
C GLN A 25 -2.98 -8.77 -24.37
N VAL A 26 -2.61 -7.48 -24.41
CA VAL A 26 -3.26 -6.49 -25.29
C VAL A 26 -2.74 -6.60 -26.72
N ARG A 27 -1.45 -6.91 -26.90
CA ARG A 27 -0.85 -7.14 -28.23
C ARG A 27 -1.53 -8.28 -29.00
N ASN A 28 -1.95 -9.34 -28.30
CA ASN A 28 -2.60 -10.49 -28.92
C ASN A 28 -4.03 -10.22 -29.43
N LEU A 29 -4.61 -9.05 -29.11
CA LEU A 29 -5.95 -8.66 -29.55
C LEU A 29 -5.96 -8.03 -30.95
N PHE A 30 -4.80 -7.70 -31.52
CA PHE A 30 -4.69 -7.02 -32.81
C PHE A 30 -3.77 -7.81 -33.75
N SER A 31 -4.16 -7.92 -35.01
CA SER A 31 -3.26 -8.42 -36.05
C SER A 31 -2.15 -7.41 -36.35
N THR A 32 -1.02 -7.89 -36.86
CA THR A 32 0.13 -7.01 -37.20
C THR A 32 -0.25 -5.98 -38.26
N GLU A 33 -1.14 -6.33 -39.20
CA GLU A 33 -1.66 -5.41 -40.21
C GLU A 33 -2.58 -4.33 -39.63
N GLU A 34 -3.42 -4.68 -38.66
CA GLU A 34 -4.28 -3.70 -37.95
C GLU A 34 -3.45 -2.70 -37.14
N LEU A 35 -2.38 -3.15 -36.49
CA LEU A 35 -1.47 -2.28 -35.74
C LEU A 35 -0.72 -1.28 -36.65
N VAL A 36 -0.27 -1.73 -37.83
CA VAL A 36 0.39 -0.85 -38.82
C VAL A 36 -0.60 0.15 -39.42
N ASN A 37 -1.84 -0.27 -39.67
CA ASN A 37 -2.89 0.61 -40.18
C ASN A 37 -3.35 1.65 -39.16
N MET A 38 -3.42 1.29 -37.88
CA MET A 38 -3.75 2.22 -36.80
C MET A 38 -2.58 3.16 -36.48
N TRP A 39 -1.34 2.68 -36.63
CA TRP A 39 -0.13 3.42 -36.31
C TRP A 39 0.98 3.17 -37.35
N PRO A 40 1.13 4.04 -38.37
CA PRO A 40 2.11 3.87 -39.45
C PRO A 40 3.58 3.84 -38.98
N GLN A 41 3.86 4.30 -37.76
CA GLN A 41 5.19 4.30 -37.15
C GLN A 41 5.49 2.99 -36.37
N TYR A 42 4.52 2.07 -36.29
CA TYR A 42 4.70 0.77 -35.65
C TYR A 42 5.69 -0.08 -36.47
N ASN A 43 6.90 -0.24 -35.93
CA ASN A 43 7.87 -1.18 -36.46
C ASN A 43 7.97 -2.37 -35.50
N PRO A 44 7.54 -3.60 -35.90
CA PRO A 44 7.54 -4.76 -35.02
C PRO A 44 8.94 -5.13 -34.50
N ASN A 45 10.00 -4.60 -35.13
CA ASN A 45 11.40 -4.81 -34.74
C ASN A 45 11.98 -3.70 -33.83
N ARG A 46 11.23 -2.64 -33.50
CA ARG A 46 11.74 -1.54 -32.64
C ARG A 46 11.75 -1.89 -31.14
N GLY A 47 10.87 -2.80 -30.70
CA GLY A 47 10.76 -3.21 -29.30
C GLY A 47 11.96 -4.02 -28.78
N SER A 48 12.80 -4.55 -29.67
CA SER A 48 14.04 -5.24 -29.32
C SER A 48 15.26 -4.31 -29.29
N SER A 49 15.25 -3.16 -29.98
CA SER A 49 16.44 -2.31 -30.12
C SER A 49 16.68 -1.33 -28.97
N SER A 50 15.69 -1.04 -28.11
CA SER A 50 15.86 -0.09 -26.99
C SER A 50 16.41 -0.71 -25.70
N ARG A 51 16.62 -2.04 -25.65
CA ARG A 51 17.27 -2.74 -24.52
C ARG A 51 18.69 -3.22 -24.83
N VAL A 52 19.20 -2.96 -26.03
CA VAL A 52 20.47 -3.56 -26.51
C VAL A 52 21.69 -2.72 -26.13
N SER A 53 21.56 -1.47 -25.69
CA SER A 53 22.72 -0.59 -25.49
C SER A 53 23.43 -0.66 -24.12
N LEU A 54 23.22 -1.72 -23.33
CA LEU A 54 23.95 -1.96 -22.06
C LEU A 54 24.49 -3.40 -21.91
N ASP A 55 24.06 -4.32 -22.78
CA ASP A 55 24.29 -5.77 -22.66
C ASP A 55 24.82 -6.39 -23.97
N GLU A 56 25.55 -5.63 -24.80
CA GLU A 56 26.34 -6.27 -25.86
C GLU A 56 27.57 -6.90 -25.23
N PRO A 57 27.75 -8.24 -25.29
CA PRO A 57 29.04 -8.82 -24.97
C PRO A 57 30.04 -8.20 -25.95
N MET A 58 31.12 -7.60 -25.43
CA MET A 58 32.25 -7.19 -26.24
C MET A 58 32.82 -8.46 -26.89
N THR A 59 32.30 -8.79 -28.07
CA THR A 59 32.75 -9.90 -28.90
C THR A 59 34.00 -9.45 -29.64
N GLY A 60 35.03 -9.17 -28.87
CA GLY A 60 36.40 -9.05 -29.34
C GLY A 60 37.23 -10.07 -28.57
N ASP A 61 38.10 -10.81 -29.27
CA ASP A 61 39.12 -11.67 -28.68
C ASP A 61 40.16 -10.85 -27.87
N SER A 62 39.74 -10.20 -26.79
CA SER A 62 40.64 -9.58 -25.82
C SER A 62 40.64 -10.42 -24.54
N ASN A 63 41.73 -11.17 -24.34
CA ASN A 63 42.10 -11.77 -23.05
C ASN A 63 42.43 -10.72 -21.96
N ASP A 64 41.91 -9.49 -22.08
CA ASP A 64 42.18 -8.42 -21.12
C ASP A 64 41.33 -8.66 -19.86
N ILE A 65 42.02 -8.77 -18.73
CA ILE A 65 41.41 -8.92 -17.41
C ILE A 65 40.41 -7.79 -17.14
N ASN A 66 40.61 -6.60 -17.70
CA ASN A 66 39.71 -5.47 -17.50
C ASN A 66 38.33 -5.71 -18.14
N ASP A 67 38.28 -6.31 -19.33
CA ASP A 67 37.03 -6.61 -20.04
C ASP A 67 36.25 -7.70 -19.29
N VAL A 68 36.94 -8.76 -18.85
CA VAL A 68 36.35 -9.81 -18.03
C VAL A 68 35.86 -9.27 -16.68
N THR A 69 36.58 -8.33 -16.08
CA THR A 69 36.16 -7.67 -14.83
C THR A 69 34.92 -6.80 -15.07
N TRP A 70 34.84 -6.13 -16.21
CA TRP A 70 33.67 -5.35 -16.60
C TRP A 70 32.43 -6.23 -16.74
N ASP A 71 32.56 -7.38 -17.42
CA ASP A 71 31.49 -8.36 -17.58
C ASP A 71 31.02 -8.92 -16.23
N LEU A 72 31.95 -9.21 -15.30
CA LEU A 72 31.61 -9.66 -13.94
C LEU A 72 30.82 -8.61 -13.15
N ILE A 73 31.14 -7.33 -13.33
CA ILE A 73 30.51 -6.24 -12.59
C ILE A 73 29.16 -5.84 -13.18
N HIS A 74 28.98 -5.88 -14.50
CA HIS A 74 27.78 -5.33 -15.14
C HIS A 74 26.80 -6.39 -15.65
N SER A 75 27.23 -7.64 -15.85
CA SER A 75 26.35 -8.71 -16.30
C SER A 75 25.48 -9.26 -15.16
N TYR A 76 24.26 -9.64 -15.53
CA TYR A 76 23.32 -10.36 -14.68
C TYR A 76 22.88 -11.71 -15.28
N LYS A 77 23.43 -12.07 -16.46
CA LYS A 77 23.08 -13.31 -17.16
C LYS A 77 23.93 -14.47 -16.60
N PRO A 78 23.32 -15.59 -16.15
CA PRO A 78 24.07 -16.68 -15.53
C PRO A 78 25.17 -17.27 -16.44
N GLY A 79 24.89 -17.43 -17.74
CA GLY A 79 25.86 -17.96 -18.70
C GLY A 79 27.09 -17.06 -18.85
N VAL A 80 26.88 -15.76 -19.02
CA VAL A 80 27.96 -14.77 -19.17
C VAL A 80 28.79 -14.69 -17.89
N LEU A 81 28.14 -14.67 -16.73
CA LEU A 81 28.84 -14.68 -15.43
C LEU A 81 29.67 -15.96 -15.25
N LYS A 82 29.15 -17.11 -15.68
CA LYS A 82 29.88 -18.38 -15.63
C LYS A 82 31.16 -18.32 -16.45
N ASP A 83 31.06 -17.89 -17.70
CA ASP A 83 32.19 -17.82 -18.61
C ASP A 83 33.21 -16.79 -18.11
N ALA A 84 32.74 -15.63 -17.64
CA ALA A 84 33.59 -14.57 -17.09
C ALA A 84 34.34 -15.02 -15.82
N VAL A 85 33.73 -15.80 -14.91
CA VAL A 85 34.46 -16.33 -13.72
C VAL A 85 35.52 -17.34 -14.13
N MET A 86 35.21 -18.23 -15.06
CA MET A 86 36.17 -19.22 -15.55
C MET A 86 37.34 -18.55 -16.27
N HIS A 87 37.07 -17.55 -17.10
CA HIS A 87 38.09 -16.74 -17.77
C HIS A 87 38.91 -15.95 -16.76
N TYR A 88 38.28 -15.28 -15.80
CA TYR A 88 38.98 -14.52 -14.77
C TYR A 88 39.90 -15.42 -13.96
N LYS A 89 39.48 -16.63 -13.57
CA LYS A 89 40.33 -17.61 -12.85
C LYS A 89 41.57 -18.01 -13.63
N ASN A 90 41.40 -18.29 -14.92
CA ASN A 90 42.47 -18.76 -15.81
C ASN A 90 43.36 -17.63 -16.34
N ALA A 91 42.91 -16.37 -16.30
CA ALA A 91 43.67 -15.23 -16.78
C ALA A 91 44.91 -14.93 -15.92
N ILE A 92 46.02 -14.60 -16.60
CA ILE A 92 47.30 -14.25 -15.99
C ILE A 92 47.36 -12.73 -15.79
N PRO A 93 47.75 -12.20 -14.60
CA PRO A 93 47.85 -10.77 -14.35
C PRO A 93 48.77 -10.07 -15.37
N ALA A 94 48.35 -8.92 -15.89
CA ALA A 94 49.12 -8.14 -16.86
C ALA A 94 50.47 -7.62 -16.31
N ARG A 95 50.63 -7.56 -14.97
CA ARG A 95 51.87 -7.22 -14.27
C ARG A 95 52.14 -8.23 -13.16
N GLN A 96 53.35 -8.78 -13.11
CA GLN A 96 53.77 -9.76 -12.10
C GLN A 96 53.84 -9.16 -10.68
N ASP A 97 53.95 -7.84 -10.57
CA ASP A 97 54.10 -7.13 -9.28
C ASP A 97 52.76 -6.83 -8.58
N ILE A 98 51.62 -7.07 -9.23
CA ILE A 98 50.29 -6.79 -8.68
C ILE A 98 49.59 -8.11 -8.37
N PRO A 99 49.30 -8.41 -7.09
CA PRO A 99 48.59 -9.63 -6.74
C PRO A 99 47.17 -9.60 -7.33
N LYS A 100 46.75 -10.74 -7.89
CA LYS A 100 45.40 -10.91 -8.41
C LYS A 100 44.41 -10.86 -7.26
N LYS A 101 43.51 -9.88 -7.29
CA LYS A 101 42.41 -9.76 -6.31
C LYS A 101 41.50 -10.98 -6.37
N GLU A 102 41.03 -11.43 -5.22
CA GLU A 102 39.98 -12.44 -5.20
C GLU A 102 38.67 -11.83 -5.74
N ILE A 103 37.81 -12.67 -6.29
CA ILE A 103 36.53 -12.23 -6.86
C ILE A 103 35.70 -11.37 -5.88
N PRO A 104 35.56 -11.71 -4.59
CA PRO A 104 34.88 -10.86 -3.61
C PRO A 104 35.42 -9.43 -3.49
N GLU A 105 36.72 -9.23 -3.79
CA GLU A 105 37.40 -7.93 -3.64
C GLU A 105 37.25 -7.03 -4.88
N LEU A 106 36.63 -7.53 -5.94
CA LEU A 106 36.43 -6.78 -7.19
C LEU A 106 35.41 -5.66 -7.03
N ASN A 107 34.39 -5.85 -6.19
CA ASN A 107 33.36 -4.85 -5.96
C ASN A 107 32.94 -4.80 -4.47
N VAL A 108 33.20 -3.66 -3.84
CA VAL A 108 32.89 -3.41 -2.42
C VAL A 108 31.37 -3.34 -2.15
N LYS A 109 30.55 -3.21 -3.21
CA LYS A 109 29.08 -3.17 -3.10
C LYS A 109 28.44 -4.56 -3.04
N TRP A 110 29.20 -5.63 -3.28
CA TRP A 110 28.68 -6.99 -3.21
C TRP A 110 28.46 -7.40 -1.76
N ASP A 111 27.18 -7.43 -1.37
CA ASP A 111 26.75 -7.81 -0.03
C ASP A 111 26.20 -9.24 -0.04
N VAL A 112 26.94 -10.16 0.57
CA VAL A 112 26.54 -11.55 0.76
C VAL A 112 26.14 -11.74 2.22
N PRO A 113 24.98 -12.36 2.52
CA PRO A 113 24.56 -12.58 3.90
C PRO A 113 25.64 -13.28 4.73
N ILE A 114 26.03 -12.65 5.84
CA ILE A 114 27.12 -13.09 6.75
C ILE A 114 27.06 -14.60 7.08
N PRO A 115 25.90 -15.22 7.37
CA PRO A 115 25.85 -16.66 7.63
C PRO A 115 26.34 -17.51 6.46
N ILE A 116 26.01 -17.11 5.22
CA ILE A 116 26.42 -17.84 4.02
C ILE A 116 27.89 -17.59 3.73
N ASP A 117 28.32 -16.33 3.78
CA ASP A 117 29.72 -15.97 3.55
C ASP A 117 30.66 -16.75 4.48
N ASN A 118 30.37 -16.77 5.78
CA ASN A 118 31.12 -17.55 6.76
C ASN A 118 31.15 -19.07 6.50
N THR A 119 30.12 -19.61 5.83
CA THR A 119 30.05 -21.03 5.49
C THR A 119 30.79 -21.30 4.18
N LEU A 120 30.69 -20.39 3.22
CA LEU A 120 31.31 -20.45 1.91
C LEU A 120 32.84 -20.29 2.01
N MET A 121 33.33 -19.40 2.87
CA MET A 121 34.77 -19.17 3.09
C MET A 121 35.48 -20.34 3.78
N LYS A 122 34.74 -21.26 4.42
CA LYS A 122 35.30 -22.50 5.00
C LYS A 122 35.52 -23.60 3.97
N LEU A 123 34.95 -23.45 2.77
CA LEU A 123 35.13 -24.42 1.68
C LEU A 123 36.41 -24.10 0.89
N PRO A 124 37.08 -25.13 0.34
CA PRO A 124 38.29 -24.92 -0.43
C PRO A 124 38.03 -24.01 -1.64
N PRO A 125 39.00 -23.15 -2.01
CA PRO A 125 38.84 -22.27 -3.16
C PRO A 125 38.64 -23.09 -4.44
N SER A 126 37.52 -22.86 -5.10
CA SER A 126 37.15 -23.52 -6.35
C SER A 126 36.39 -22.53 -7.24
N PRO A 127 36.41 -22.70 -8.57
CA PRO A 127 35.61 -21.87 -9.48
C PRO A 127 34.12 -21.90 -9.11
N GLN A 128 33.60 -23.05 -8.66
CA GLN A 128 32.22 -23.21 -8.21
C GLN A 128 31.91 -22.39 -6.95
N ARG A 129 32.84 -22.31 -5.99
CA ARG A 129 32.69 -21.46 -4.79
C ARG A 129 32.49 -19.99 -5.18
N ASP A 130 33.31 -19.50 -6.11
CA ASP A 130 33.28 -18.09 -6.49
C ASP A 130 32.10 -17.76 -7.42
N LEU A 131 31.62 -18.73 -8.21
CA LEU A 131 30.35 -18.64 -8.93
C LEU A 131 29.17 -18.47 -7.98
N ILE A 132 29.11 -19.30 -6.93
CA ILE A 132 28.06 -19.19 -5.90
C ILE A 132 28.11 -17.82 -5.23
N TYR A 133 29.31 -17.34 -4.88
CA TYR A 133 29.48 -15.99 -4.31
C TYR A 133 28.89 -14.91 -5.22
N ILE A 134 29.27 -14.89 -6.50
CA ILE A 134 28.78 -13.90 -7.47
C ILE A 134 27.27 -14.01 -7.66
N TYR A 135 26.72 -15.21 -7.84
CA TYR A 135 25.29 -15.37 -8.03
C TYR A 135 24.49 -14.86 -6.83
N ILE A 136 24.98 -15.08 -5.60
CA ILE A 136 24.35 -14.54 -4.40
C ILE A 136 24.45 -13.02 -4.38
N ALA A 137 25.66 -12.46 -4.53
CA ALA A 137 25.86 -11.01 -4.51
C ALA A 137 24.98 -10.30 -5.56
N LYS A 138 24.94 -10.83 -6.78
CA LYS A 138 24.11 -10.33 -7.89
C LYS A 138 22.62 -10.51 -7.63
N SER A 139 22.21 -11.62 -7.02
CA SER A 139 20.80 -11.80 -6.63
C SER A 139 20.37 -10.77 -5.59
N VAL A 140 21.24 -10.42 -4.63
CA VAL A 140 20.96 -9.39 -3.61
C VAL A 140 20.84 -8.00 -4.24
N GLU A 141 21.72 -7.66 -5.20
CA GLU A 141 21.58 -6.42 -6.00
C GLU A 141 20.23 -6.39 -6.75
N LEU A 142 19.85 -7.49 -7.40
CA LEU A 142 18.58 -7.59 -8.12
C LEU A 142 17.36 -7.51 -7.20
N LEU A 143 17.45 -8.06 -5.98
CA LEU A 143 16.41 -7.96 -4.95
C LEU A 143 16.21 -6.50 -4.51
N GLN A 144 17.29 -5.74 -4.32
CA GLN A 144 17.21 -4.31 -4.02
C GLN A 144 16.54 -3.53 -5.17
N ALA A 145 16.78 -3.95 -6.42
CA ALA A 145 16.11 -3.43 -7.61
C ALA A 145 14.69 -3.99 -7.85
N LYS A 146 14.17 -4.86 -6.98
CA LYS A 146 12.87 -5.55 -7.09
C LYS A 146 12.73 -6.43 -8.34
N SER A 147 13.85 -6.88 -8.92
CA SER A 147 13.87 -7.83 -10.04
C SER A 147 13.89 -9.28 -9.52
N PHE A 148 12.78 -9.71 -8.93
CA PHE A 148 12.71 -10.99 -8.23
C PHE A 148 12.89 -12.21 -9.13
N LYS A 149 12.39 -12.19 -10.37
CA LYS A 149 12.49 -13.33 -11.30
C LYS A 149 13.95 -13.62 -11.67
N SER A 150 14.70 -12.59 -12.07
CA SER A 150 16.12 -12.74 -12.38
C SER A 150 16.95 -13.08 -11.15
N ALA A 151 16.58 -12.58 -9.96
CA ALA A 151 17.20 -12.99 -8.71
C ALA A 151 16.99 -14.48 -8.41
N LEU A 152 15.78 -15.01 -8.64
CA LEU A 152 15.49 -16.44 -8.50
C LEU A 152 16.31 -17.28 -9.47
N GLU A 153 16.38 -16.89 -10.74
CA GLU A 153 17.20 -17.59 -11.74
C GLU A 153 18.65 -17.73 -11.29
N LEU A 154 19.27 -16.65 -10.77
CA LEU A 154 20.64 -16.70 -10.26
C LEU A 154 20.77 -17.58 -9.00
N LEU A 155 19.81 -17.51 -8.07
CA LEU A 155 19.83 -18.33 -6.87
C LEU A 155 19.64 -19.82 -7.17
N GLU A 156 18.80 -20.18 -8.14
CA GLU A 156 18.64 -21.57 -8.61
C GLU A 156 19.93 -22.10 -9.23
N GLN A 157 20.65 -21.27 -9.98
CA GLN A 157 21.99 -21.63 -10.47
C GLN A 157 22.99 -21.79 -9.32
N ALA A 158 22.94 -20.93 -8.30
CA ALA A 158 23.77 -21.08 -7.10
C ALA A 158 23.49 -22.40 -6.37
N VAL A 159 22.23 -22.83 -6.24
CA VAL A 159 21.85 -24.13 -5.68
C VAL A 159 22.39 -25.30 -6.53
N SER A 160 22.24 -25.22 -7.85
CA SER A 160 22.75 -26.24 -8.79
C SER A 160 24.26 -26.43 -8.65
N HIS A 161 25.01 -25.33 -8.57
CA HIS A 161 26.46 -25.37 -8.35
C HIS A 161 26.84 -25.79 -6.92
N GLY A 162 26.04 -25.43 -5.91
CA GLY A 162 26.21 -25.88 -4.53
C GLY A 162 26.12 -27.41 -4.37
N ASN A 163 25.23 -28.05 -5.13
CA ASN A 163 25.11 -29.51 -5.16
C ASN A 163 26.33 -30.23 -5.78
N GLN A 164 27.13 -29.53 -6.59
CA GLN A 164 28.34 -30.07 -7.20
C GLN A 164 29.59 -29.91 -6.32
N LEU A 165 29.51 -29.11 -5.25
CA LEU A 165 30.61 -28.93 -4.31
C LEU A 165 30.78 -30.17 -3.44
N GLN A 166 32.04 -30.45 -3.06
CA GLN A 166 32.37 -31.48 -2.10
C GLN A 166 33.01 -30.85 -0.86
N GLY A 167 32.41 -31.08 0.30
CA GLY A 167 32.91 -30.51 1.55
C GLY A 167 32.00 -30.80 2.73
N ARG A 168 32.55 -30.73 3.95
CA ARG A 168 31.82 -30.97 5.19
C ARG A 168 30.70 -29.94 5.41
N GLU A 169 30.91 -28.70 4.98
CA GLU A 169 29.94 -27.60 5.12
C GLU A 169 28.96 -27.50 3.92
N THR A 170 29.14 -28.30 2.86
CA THR A 170 28.27 -28.29 1.68
C THR A 170 26.79 -28.55 1.97
N PRO A 171 26.38 -29.56 2.78
CA PRO A 171 24.95 -29.75 3.08
C PRO A 171 24.35 -28.55 3.85
N ARG A 172 25.16 -27.90 4.69
CA ARG A 172 24.76 -26.67 5.39
C ARG A 172 24.58 -25.51 4.40
N LEU A 173 25.54 -25.31 3.51
CA LEU A 173 25.45 -24.29 2.45
C LEU A 173 24.20 -24.50 1.59
N ASN A 174 23.95 -25.72 1.10
CA ASN A 174 22.79 -26.01 0.25
C ASN A 174 21.47 -25.72 0.97
N LYS A 175 21.35 -26.07 2.27
CA LYS A 175 20.17 -25.73 3.06
C LYS A 175 19.98 -24.21 3.19
N MET A 176 21.07 -23.45 3.35
CA MET A 176 21.02 -21.99 3.44
C MET A 176 20.65 -21.33 2.11
N LEU A 177 21.13 -21.86 0.98
CA LEU A 177 20.74 -21.41 -0.37
C LEU A 177 19.25 -21.68 -0.63
N MET A 178 18.75 -22.86 -0.24
CA MET A 178 17.31 -23.17 -0.34
C MET A 178 16.45 -22.19 0.46
N TRP A 179 16.92 -21.74 1.62
CA TRP A 179 16.21 -20.71 2.38
C TRP A 179 16.26 -19.32 1.74
N MET A 180 17.35 -18.95 1.08
CA MET A 180 17.39 -17.71 0.28
C MET A 180 16.40 -17.76 -0.90
N VAL A 181 16.32 -18.91 -1.58
CA VAL A 181 15.32 -19.13 -2.64
C VAL A 181 13.91 -18.98 -2.08
N LEU A 182 13.61 -19.63 -0.95
CA LEU A 182 12.32 -19.51 -0.26
C LEU A 182 12.00 -18.05 0.10
N MET A 183 12.95 -17.34 0.72
CA MET A 183 12.79 -15.92 1.07
C MET A 183 12.46 -15.07 -0.15
N THR A 184 13.15 -15.30 -1.27
CA THR A 184 12.92 -14.57 -2.52
C THR A 184 11.55 -14.89 -3.13
N LYS A 185 11.14 -16.16 -3.11
CA LYS A 185 9.78 -16.57 -3.53
C LYS A 185 8.70 -15.89 -2.69
N ILE A 186 8.91 -15.80 -1.36
CA ILE A 186 8.02 -15.09 -0.45
C ILE A 186 7.95 -13.61 -0.80
N GLN A 187 9.08 -12.94 -1.00
CA GLN A 187 9.11 -11.52 -1.37
C GLN A 187 8.39 -11.25 -2.70
N LEU A 188 8.59 -12.10 -3.70
CA LEU A 188 7.87 -12.04 -4.97
C LEU A 188 6.35 -12.20 -4.76
N CYS A 189 5.95 -13.21 -3.99
CA CYS A 189 4.55 -13.47 -3.68
C CYS A 189 3.89 -12.24 -3.00
N LEU A 190 4.53 -11.71 -1.95
CA LEU A 190 4.02 -10.53 -1.23
C LEU A 190 3.97 -9.28 -2.12
N HIS A 191 4.93 -9.12 -3.05
CA HIS A 191 4.91 -8.01 -4.00
C HIS A 191 3.75 -8.09 -5.01
N GLN A 192 3.23 -9.29 -5.27
CA GLN A 192 2.13 -9.54 -6.21
C GLN A 192 0.74 -9.55 -5.55
N LEU A 193 0.67 -9.53 -4.22
CA LEU A 193 -0.61 -9.45 -3.52
C LEU A 193 -1.37 -8.16 -3.88
N PRO A 194 -2.71 -8.20 -3.97
CA PRO A 194 -3.61 -9.33 -3.69
C PRO A 194 -3.84 -10.30 -4.86
N CYS A 195 -3.15 -10.14 -5.99
CA CYS A 195 -3.44 -10.83 -7.25
C CYS A 195 -2.78 -12.22 -7.38
N VAL A 196 -2.52 -12.90 -6.26
CA VAL A 196 -1.82 -14.20 -6.23
C VAL A 196 -2.81 -15.36 -6.19
N GLU A 197 -2.51 -16.43 -6.92
CA GLU A 197 -3.28 -17.67 -6.86
C GLU A 197 -3.19 -18.36 -5.49
N GLY A 198 -4.32 -18.82 -4.96
CA GLY A 198 -4.38 -19.44 -3.63
C GLY A 198 -3.53 -20.72 -3.49
N SER A 199 -3.33 -21.48 -4.57
CA SER A 199 -2.47 -22.67 -4.60
C SER A 199 -1.01 -22.33 -4.31
N VAL A 200 -0.47 -21.31 -5.00
CA VAL A 200 0.90 -20.83 -4.82
C VAL A 200 1.13 -20.33 -3.39
N MET A 201 0.16 -19.58 -2.85
CA MET A 201 0.23 -19.11 -1.46
C MET A 201 0.25 -20.28 -0.47
N ALA A 202 -0.57 -21.31 -0.69
CA ALA A 202 -0.63 -22.50 0.17
C ALA A 202 0.66 -23.33 0.13
N GLU A 203 1.26 -23.51 -1.05
CA GLU A 203 2.55 -24.19 -1.22
C GLU A 203 3.67 -23.45 -0.47
N LEU A 204 3.80 -22.15 -0.66
CA LEU A 204 4.79 -21.34 0.06
C LEU A 204 4.56 -21.34 1.56
N THR A 205 3.31 -21.36 2.00
CA THR A 205 2.95 -21.46 3.42
C THR A 205 3.44 -22.78 4.03
N ASN A 206 3.29 -23.90 3.30
CA ASN A 206 3.85 -25.19 3.71
C ASN A 206 5.37 -25.15 3.82
N GLU A 207 6.06 -24.60 2.81
CA GLU A 207 7.52 -24.45 2.82
C GLU A 207 7.99 -23.55 3.98
N ALA A 208 7.28 -22.46 4.26
CA ALA A 208 7.56 -21.57 5.39
C ALA A 208 7.41 -22.27 6.75
N ARG A 209 6.37 -23.11 6.93
CA ARG A 209 6.21 -23.91 8.16
C ARG A 209 7.34 -24.91 8.34
N GLN A 210 7.76 -25.58 7.27
CA GLN A 210 8.90 -26.51 7.30
C GLN A 210 10.22 -25.77 7.61
N CYS A 211 10.40 -24.57 7.08
CA CYS A 211 11.54 -23.73 7.40
C CYS A 211 11.56 -23.34 8.89
N LEU A 212 10.42 -22.95 9.45
CA LEU A 212 10.33 -22.53 10.86
C LEU A 212 10.52 -23.71 11.82
N SER A 213 10.00 -24.90 11.50
CA SER A 213 10.16 -26.11 12.33
C SER A 213 11.62 -26.56 12.46
N ALA A 214 12.50 -26.16 11.54
CA ALA A 214 13.94 -26.43 11.62
C ALA A 214 14.60 -25.89 12.90
N HIS A 215 14.01 -24.89 13.56
CA HIS A 215 14.50 -24.39 14.86
C HIS A 215 14.32 -25.38 16.01
N ALA A 216 13.36 -26.30 15.90
CA ALA A 216 13.15 -27.37 16.87
C ALA A 216 13.86 -28.68 16.46
N GLY A 217 14.45 -28.70 15.25
CA GLY A 217 15.17 -29.85 14.72
C GLY A 217 16.50 -30.09 15.45
N ARG A 218 16.94 -31.35 15.48
CA ARG A 218 18.21 -31.77 16.09
C ARG A 218 19.43 -31.52 15.19
N ASP A 219 19.23 -31.07 13.95
CA ASP A 219 20.27 -30.95 12.91
C ASP A 219 21.22 -29.77 13.10
N GLY A 220 20.99 -28.89 14.10
CA GLY A 220 21.86 -27.76 14.42
C GLY A 220 21.94 -26.63 13.37
N ILE A 221 21.28 -26.78 12.22
CA ILE A 221 21.20 -25.76 11.16
C ILE A 221 19.83 -25.07 11.24
N VAL A 222 19.84 -23.83 11.70
CA VAL A 222 18.64 -22.98 11.87
C VAL A 222 18.64 -21.81 10.89
N PRO A 223 17.48 -21.37 10.36
CA PRO A 223 17.41 -20.22 9.48
C PRO A 223 17.70 -18.95 10.29
N TRP A 224 18.39 -17.98 9.68
CA TRP A 224 18.68 -16.73 10.38
C TRP A 224 17.44 -15.82 10.43
N THR A 225 17.49 -14.82 11.31
CA THR A 225 16.37 -13.95 11.68
C THR A 225 15.60 -13.37 10.48
N SER A 226 16.29 -12.91 9.44
CA SER A 226 15.64 -12.32 8.27
C SER A 226 14.73 -13.31 7.53
N ILE A 227 15.19 -14.53 7.25
CA ILE A 227 14.35 -15.58 6.63
C ILE A 227 13.16 -15.90 7.53
N ALA A 228 13.41 -16.09 8.83
CA ALA A 228 12.35 -16.42 9.77
C ALA A 228 11.27 -15.32 9.80
N ASN A 229 11.66 -14.05 9.75
CA ASN A 229 10.73 -12.92 9.69
C ASN A 229 9.88 -12.93 8.42
N TRP A 230 10.47 -13.21 7.25
CA TRP A 230 9.71 -13.34 6.00
C TRP A 230 8.74 -14.52 6.03
N CYS A 231 9.14 -15.66 6.58
CA CYS A 231 8.25 -16.80 6.78
C CYS A 231 7.06 -16.44 7.69
N LEU A 232 7.31 -15.76 8.82
CA LEU A 232 6.24 -15.33 9.74
C LEU A 232 5.27 -14.35 9.09
N LEU A 233 5.80 -13.40 8.31
CA LEU A 233 5.00 -12.43 7.58
C LEU A 233 4.15 -13.08 6.49
N LEU A 234 4.67 -14.08 5.77
CA LEU A 234 3.89 -14.89 4.83
C LEU A 234 2.72 -15.57 5.54
N LEU A 235 2.98 -16.24 6.67
CA LEU A 235 1.93 -16.93 7.45
C LEU A 235 0.85 -15.95 7.93
N LEU A 236 1.25 -14.74 8.32
CA LEU A 236 0.31 -13.68 8.71
C LEU A 236 -0.56 -13.25 7.52
N ASN A 237 0.06 -12.98 6.37
CA ASN A 237 -0.64 -12.59 5.14
C ASN A 237 -1.53 -13.70 4.56
N ALA A 238 -1.19 -14.97 4.81
CA ALA A 238 -2.00 -16.13 4.45
C ALA A 238 -3.22 -16.34 5.37
N GLY A 239 -3.30 -15.64 6.50
CA GLY A 239 -4.35 -15.86 7.51
C GLY A 239 -4.20 -17.20 8.26
N GLU A 240 -2.97 -17.70 8.39
CA GLU A 240 -2.64 -18.99 9.00
C GLU A 240 -2.50 -18.90 10.53
N TRP A 241 -3.58 -18.45 11.18
CA TRP A 241 -3.59 -18.13 12.61
C TRP A 241 -3.21 -19.30 13.51
N ASN A 242 -3.70 -20.51 13.20
CA ASN A 242 -3.40 -21.71 13.98
C ASN A 242 -1.89 -21.98 14.04
N SER A 243 -1.21 -21.79 12.91
CA SER A 243 0.24 -21.97 12.79
C SER A 243 1.00 -20.94 13.64
N LEU A 244 0.51 -19.70 13.69
CA LEU A 244 1.11 -18.59 14.45
C LEU A 244 0.86 -18.67 15.97
N LEU A 245 -0.29 -19.20 16.39
CA LEU A 245 -0.74 -19.20 17.78
C LEU A 245 -0.39 -20.49 18.55
N GLY A 246 -0.12 -21.61 17.88
CA GLY A 246 0.24 -22.85 18.59
C GLY A 246 0.60 -24.06 17.74
N GLY A 247 0.46 -24.00 16.41
CA GLY A 247 0.69 -25.15 15.52
C GLY A 247 2.16 -25.47 15.22
N VAL A 248 3.08 -24.50 15.38
CA VAL A 248 4.52 -24.68 15.15
C VAL A 248 5.29 -24.17 16.37
N SER A 249 6.36 -24.87 16.75
CA SER A 249 7.31 -24.41 17.78
C SER A 249 8.09 -23.19 17.29
N LEU A 250 7.48 -22.01 17.43
CA LEU A 250 8.06 -20.75 16.97
C LEU A 250 9.22 -20.31 17.88
N PRO A 251 10.31 -19.75 17.32
CA PRO A 251 11.48 -19.37 18.11
C PRO A 251 11.19 -18.13 18.95
N SER A 252 11.15 -18.29 20.28
CA SER A 252 10.76 -17.22 21.22
C SER A 252 11.67 -15.98 21.23
N HIS A 253 12.89 -16.09 20.69
CA HIS A 253 13.87 -15.01 20.66
C HIS A 253 13.66 -14.02 19.50
N LEU A 254 12.74 -14.27 18.56
CA LEU A 254 12.48 -13.38 17.44
C LEU A 254 11.63 -12.17 17.89
N PRO A 255 12.13 -10.93 17.80
CA PRO A 255 11.40 -9.74 18.25
C PRO A 255 10.06 -9.57 17.51
N LEU A 256 10.02 -9.89 16.22
CA LEU A 256 8.82 -9.76 15.38
C LEU A 256 7.63 -10.58 15.92
N LEU A 257 7.87 -11.69 16.63
CA LEU A 257 6.80 -12.49 17.22
C LEU A 257 6.04 -11.77 18.34
N ALA A 258 6.68 -10.86 19.05
CA ALA A 258 6.01 -10.08 20.10
C ALA A 258 4.97 -9.10 19.53
N LEU A 259 5.05 -8.77 18.24
CA LEU A 259 4.01 -8.04 17.50
C LEU A 259 3.05 -8.98 16.76
N ILE A 260 3.57 -9.96 16.02
CA ILE A 260 2.75 -10.85 15.18
C ILE A 260 1.79 -11.69 16.01
N LYS A 261 2.21 -12.20 17.18
CA LYS A 261 1.32 -13.07 18.00
C LYS A 261 0.10 -12.32 18.53
N PRO A 262 0.21 -11.15 19.20
CA PRO A 262 -0.97 -10.38 19.61
C PRO A 262 -1.84 -9.93 18.45
N LEU A 263 -1.24 -9.55 17.32
CA LEU A 263 -1.99 -9.16 16.12
C LEU A 263 -2.79 -10.34 15.53
N ALA A 264 -2.13 -11.48 15.33
CA ALA A 264 -2.75 -12.71 14.85
C ALA A 264 -3.84 -13.22 15.81
N ALA A 265 -3.62 -13.14 17.11
CA ALA A 265 -4.60 -13.52 18.12
C ALA A 265 -5.82 -12.59 18.09
N THR A 266 -5.61 -11.29 17.89
CA THR A 266 -6.69 -10.30 17.76
C THR A 266 -7.52 -10.55 16.49
N ALA A 267 -6.86 -10.74 15.35
CA ALA A 267 -7.52 -11.05 14.08
C ALA A 267 -8.30 -12.38 14.15
N HIS A 268 -7.71 -13.42 14.74
CA HIS A 268 -8.38 -14.70 14.95
C HIS A 268 -9.60 -14.57 15.86
N ALA A 269 -9.48 -13.88 17.01
CA ALA A 269 -10.59 -13.68 17.93
C ALA A 269 -11.76 -12.91 17.28
N LEU A 270 -11.46 -11.88 16.48
CA LEU A 270 -12.46 -11.11 15.75
C LEU A 270 -13.20 -11.97 14.72
N ARG A 271 -12.47 -12.83 14.00
CA ARG A 271 -13.05 -13.76 13.02
C ARG A 271 -13.97 -14.79 13.67
N GLU A 272 -13.55 -15.37 14.80
CA GLU A 272 -14.36 -16.32 15.57
C GLU A 272 -15.47 -15.65 16.40
N LYS A 273 -15.63 -14.32 16.30
CA LYS A 273 -16.58 -13.50 17.08
C LYS A 273 -16.42 -13.68 18.60
N HIS A 274 -15.21 -13.98 19.05
CA HIS A 274 -14.87 -14.14 20.45
C HIS A 274 -14.35 -12.83 21.02
N THR A 275 -14.86 -12.41 22.18
CA THR A 275 -14.36 -11.23 22.88
C THR A 275 -13.25 -11.65 23.83
N ASN A 276 -12.01 -11.20 23.58
CA ASN A 276 -10.88 -11.47 24.47
C ASN A 276 -10.08 -10.19 24.70
N LYS A 277 -10.53 -9.40 25.69
CA LYS A 277 -9.93 -8.10 26.02
C LYS A 277 -8.44 -8.19 26.34
N VAL A 278 -7.98 -9.30 26.93
CA VAL A 278 -6.56 -9.50 27.27
C VAL A 278 -5.69 -9.46 26.01
N VAL A 279 -6.14 -10.11 24.94
CA VAL A 279 -5.42 -10.16 23.67
C VAL A 279 -5.36 -8.78 23.02
N TRP A 280 -6.49 -8.06 23.00
CA TRP A 280 -6.58 -6.72 22.42
C TRP A 280 -5.68 -5.72 23.15
N TYR A 281 -5.69 -5.77 24.49
CA TYR A 281 -4.86 -4.90 25.31
C TYR A 281 -3.39 -5.24 25.20
N THR A 282 -3.04 -6.52 25.01
CA THR A 282 -1.65 -6.91 24.74
C THR A 282 -1.16 -6.28 23.42
N LEU A 283 -1.98 -6.29 22.37
CA LEU A 283 -1.64 -5.62 21.11
C LEU A 283 -1.50 -4.10 21.30
N TRP A 284 -2.41 -3.49 22.06
CA TRP A 284 -2.36 -2.07 22.42
C TRP A 284 -1.03 -1.69 23.09
N GLU A 285 -0.66 -2.36 24.17
CA GLU A 285 0.58 -2.08 24.90
C GLU A 285 1.82 -2.22 24.01
N VAL A 286 1.84 -3.25 23.14
CA VAL A 286 2.97 -3.46 22.22
C VAL A 286 3.09 -2.31 21.22
N VAL A 287 2.00 -1.90 20.58
CA VAL A 287 2.04 -0.83 19.56
C VAL A 287 2.29 0.54 20.20
N VAL A 288 1.67 0.84 21.34
CA VAL A 288 1.96 2.07 22.10
C VAL A 288 3.43 2.09 22.53
N GLY A 289 3.98 0.96 22.97
CA GLY A 289 5.41 0.84 23.31
C GLY A 289 6.35 1.05 22.13
N ILE A 290 5.96 0.67 20.91
CA ILE A 290 6.72 0.94 19.67
C ILE A 290 6.67 2.42 19.29
N LEU A 291 5.54 3.10 19.51
CA LEU A 291 5.31 4.51 19.17
C LEU A 291 5.80 5.49 20.26
N ALA A 292 6.05 4.99 21.47
CA ALA A 292 6.46 5.82 22.59
C ALA A 292 7.80 6.53 22.32
N SER A 293 7.84 7.82 22.62
CA SER A 293 9.07 8.62 22.50
C SER A 293 9.89 8.50 23.77
N SER A 294 11.05 7.83 23.72
CA SER A 294 11.95 7.77 24.87
C SER A 294 12.72 9.09 25.04
N VAL A 295 12.18 10.06 25.80
CA VAL A 295 12.93 11.26 26.17
C VAL A 295 13.82 10.96 27.39
N GLN A 296 15.02 10.41 27.16
CA GLN A 296 16.04 10.37 28.20
C GLN A 296 16.82 11.69 28.25
N HIS A 297 16.68 12.43 29.35
CA HIS A 297 17.51 13.60 29.63
C HIS A 297 18.92 13.15 30.02
N LYS A 298 19.88 13.19 29.09
CA LYS A 298 21.30 13.03 29.46
C LYS A 298 21.79 14.37 30.03
N ARG A 299 22.13 14.42 31.32
CA ARG A 299 22.85 15.56 31.91
C ARG A 299 24.19 15.71 31.15
N SER A 300 24.29 16.72 30.29
CA SER A 300 25.57 17.18 29.78
C SER A 300 26.31 17.92 30.89
N ASN A 301 27.62 17.77 30.96
CA ASN A 301 28.49 18.29 32.03
C ASN A 301 28.64 19.83 32.03
N CYS A 302 27.73 20.56 31.36
CA CYS A 302 27.73 22.01 31.21
C CYS A 302 26.36 22.67 31.49
N GLY A 303 25.42 21.97 32.15
CA GLY A 303 24.17 22.56 32.64
C GLY A 303 23.14 22.99 31.57
N GLN A 304 23.45 22.89 30.28
CA GLN A 304 22.48 23.12 29.20
C GLN A 304 21.77 21.83 28.81
N GLN A 305 20.45 21.82 28.99
CA GLN A 305 19.54 20.79 28.50
C GLN A 305 19.37 21.00 26.99
N THR A 306 20.04 20.18 26.18
CA THR A 306 19.72 20.06 24.75
C THR A 306 18.92 18.77 24.57
N PRO A 307 17.69 18.83 24.01
CA PRO A 307 16.95 17.63 23.65
C PRO A 307 17.72 16.96 22.51
N VAL A 308 18.39 15.86 22.83
CA VAL A 308 18.96 14.97 21.82
C VAL A 308 17.98 13.80 21.70
N GLU A 309 17.21 13.77 20.62
CA GLU A 309 16.45 12.58 20.22
C GLU A 309 17.44 11.46 19.93
N ARG A 310 17.61 10.55 20.89
CA ARG A 310 18.12 9.21 20.61
C ARG A 310 16.92 8.29 20.61
N HIS A 311 16.60 7.74 19.44
CA HIS A 311 15.73 6.57 19.33
C HIS A 311 16.35 5.43 20.14
N HIS A 312 15.90 5.22 21.38
CA HIS A 312 16.24 4.02 22.11
C HIS A 312 15.15 2.97 21.87
N ASP A 313 15.57 1.78 21.44
CA ASP A 313 14.75 0.59 21.25
C ASP A 313 14.23 0.02 22.59
N SER A 314 13.40 0.77 23.32
CA SER A 314 12.70 0.23 24.50
C SER A 314 11.42 -0.53 24.14
N GLY A 315 10.94 -0.38 22.91
CA GLY A 315 9.84 -1.16 22.35
C GLY A 315 10.32 -2.50 21.78
N VAL A 316 9.36 -3.37 21.44
CA VAL A 316 9.61 -4.66 20.78
C VAL A 316 10.48 -4.52 19.52
N MET A 317 10.37 -3.40 18.82
CA MET A 317 11.14 -3.04 17.63
C MET A 317 11.19 -1.52 17.46
N SER A 318 12.08 -1.03 16.59
CA SER A 318 12.12 0.38 16.21
C SER A 318 10.92 0.77 15.34
N ARG A 319 10.59 2.07 15.30
CA ARG A 319 9.54 2.60 14.41
C ARG A 319 9.82 2.32 12.94
N SER A 320 11.08 2.42 12.49
CA SER A 320 11.44 2.11 11.10
C SER A 320 11.15 0.66 10.74
N ALA A 321 11.53 -0.29 11.62
CA ALA A 321 11.22 -1.70 11.43
C ALA A 321 9.71 -1.97 11.46
N PHE A 322 8.95 -1.22 12.26
CA PHE A 322 7.49 -1.30 12.29
C PHE A 322 6.87 -0.81 10.97
N LEU A 323 7.34 0.32 10.42
CA LEU A 323 6.89 0.81 9.10
C LEU A 323 7.24 -0.17 7.97
N ASP A 324 8.42 -0.78 8.01
CA ASP A 324 8.81 -1.81 7.05
C ASP A 324 7.90 -3.04 7.16
N PHE A 325 7.55 -3.47 8.39
CA PHE A 325 6.57 -4.53 8.61
C PHE A 325 5.20 -4.16 8.01
N LEU A 326 4.70 -2.97 8.30
CA LEU A 326 3.41 -2.47 7.80
C LEU A 326 3.39 -2.41 6.26
N GLY A 327 4.48 -1.99 5.63
CA GLY A 327 4.60 -1.89 4.17
C GLY A 327 4.58 -3.25 3.46
N ASN A 328 4.81 -4.35 4.18
CA ASN A 328 4.71 -5.71 3.64
C ASN A 328 3.49 -6.48 4.19
N LEU A 329 2.68 -5.87 5.05
CA LEU A 329 1.42 -6.44 5.53
C LEU A 329 0.35 -6.23 4.44
N ALA A 330 -0.38 -7.29 4.11
CA ALA A 330 -1.43 -7.28 3.11
C ALA A 330 -2.74 -7.90 3.62
N GLU A 331 -2.75 -8.61 4.75
CA GLU A 331 -4.00 -9.20 5.27
C GLU A 331 -5.02 -8.11 5.69
N PRO A 332 -6.24 -8.09 5.12
CA PRO A 332 -7.20 -7.00 5.35
C PRO A 332 -7.64 -6.81 6.79
N SER A 333 -7.84 -7.90 7.54
CA SER A 333 -8.32 -7.81 8.93
C SER A 333 -7.27 -7.17 9.82
N CYS A 334 -6.00 -7.58 9.67
CA CYS A 334 -4.85 -7.04 10.39
C CYS A 334 -4.63 -5.57 10.06
N LEU A 335 -4.72 -5.19 8.78
CA LEU A 335 -4.66 -3.77 8.37
C LEU A 335 -5.77 -2.96 9.06
N SER A 336 -7.01 -3.47 9.05
CA SER A 336 -8.16 -2.79 9.68
C SER A 336 -8.02 -2.67 11.19
N ILE A 337 -7.53 -3.71 11.85
CA ILE A 337 -7.25 -3.71 13.30
C ILE A 337 -6.20 -2.66 13.63
N LEU A 338 -5.11 -2.57 12.86
CA LEU A 338 -4.05 -1.59 13.08
C LEU A 338 -4.50 -0.16 12.79
N ILE A 339 -5.29 0.06 11.73
CA ILE A 339 -5.90 1.36 11.43
C ILE A 339 -6.82 1.79 12.56
N SER A 340 -7.70 0.89 13.02
CA SER A 340 -8.61 1.12 14.15
C SER A 340 -7.85 1.46 15.44
N LEU A 341 -6.80 0.70 15.76
CA LEU A 341 -5.97 0.92 16.92
C LEU A 341 -5.26 2.28 16.89
N LEU A 342 -4.58 2.58 15.77
CA LEU A 342 -3.85 3.83 15.59
C LEU A 342 -4.80 5.03 15.56
N GLY A 343 -5.98 4.90 14.94
CA GLY A 343 -7.03 5.91 14.98
C GLY A 343 -7.52 6.17 16.40
N HIS A 344 -7.69 5.13 17.22
CA HIS A 344 -8.06 5.28 18.63
C HIS A 344 -6.99 5.98 19.46
N ILE A 345 -5.72 5.62 19.26
CA ILE A 345 -4.59 6.33 19.88
C ILE A 345 -4.63 7.81 19.51
N LEU A 346 -4.81 8.12 18.22
CA LEU A 346 -4.84 9.48 17.73
C LEU A 346 -6.04 10.28 18.27
N ASN A 347 -7.23 9.68 18.36
CA ASN A 347 -8.39 10.33 18.96
C ASN A 347 -8.24 10.56 20.47
N ILE A 348 -7.43 9.75 21.18
CA ILE A 348 -7.11 10.02 22.60
C ILE A 348 -6.14 11.21 22.72
N LEU A 349 -5.18 11.31 21.82
CA LEU A 349 -4.21 12.41 21.79
C LEU A 349 -4.85 13.72 21.31
N ASN A 350 -5.78 13.63 20.38
CA ASN A 350 -6.52 14.75 19.82
C ASN A 350 -7.79 15.01 20.64
N GLU A 351 -7.73 15.96 21.57
CA GLU A 351 -8.85 16.29 22.47
C GLU A 351 -10.01 17.05 21.79
N GLU A 352 -9.97 17.26 20.46
CA GLU A 352 -11.02 17.97 19.72
C GLU A 352 -12.10 17.02 19.16
N PRO A 353 -13.33 17.01 19.72
CA PRO A 353 -14.38 16.05 19.31
C PRO A 353 -14.87 16.26 17.86
N ASN A 354 -14.63 17.44 17.28
CA ASN A 354 -15.02 17.73 15.89
C ASN A 354 -14.05 17.13 14.86
N ASN A 355 -12.87 16.68 15.30
CA ASN A 355 -11.78 16.21 14.46
C ASN A 355 -11.46 14.72 14.71
N GLU A 356 -12.38 13.98 15.31
CA GLU A 356 -12.22 12.54 15.54
C GLU A 356 -12.13 11.77 14.22
N ILE A 357 -11.18 10.85 14.14
CA ILE A 357 -11.03 9.91 13.03
C ILE A 357 -12.02 8.77 13.19
N HIS A 358 -12.58 8.31 12.07
CA HIS A 358 -13.40 7.11 12.01
C HIS A 358 -12.64 5.88 12.49
N ILE A 359 -13.23 5.18 13.46
CA ILE A 359 -12.68 3.96 14.07
C ILE A 359 -13.72 2.85 13.96
N ASP A 360 -13.36 1.76 13.27
CA ASP A 360 -14.12 0.51 13.37
C ASP A 360 -13.82 -0.18 14.69
N HIS A 361 -14.77 -0.96 15.20
CA HIS A 361 -14.57 -1.81 16.39
C HIS A 361 -14.09 -1.07 17.65
N LEU A 362 -14.54 0.17 17.87
CA LEU A 362 -14.16 1.02 19.02
C LEU A 362 -14.22 0.30 20.38
N ALA A 363 -15.20 -0.61 20.57
CA ALA A 363 -15.38 -1.38 21.80
C ALA A 363 -14.21 -2.34 22.16
N MET A 364 -13.26 -2.57 21.24
CA MET A 364 -12.09 -3.41 21.51
C MET A 364 -11.02 -2.70 22.36
N TRP A 365 -10.94 -1.38 22.28
CA TRP A 365 -9.80 -0.63 22.80
C TRP A 365 -9.99 -0.12 24.23
N PRO A 366 -8.89 0.11 24.97
CA PRO A 366 -8.96 0.71 26.30
C PRO A 366 -9.69 2.06 26.29
N PRO A 367 -10.32 2.46 27.40
CA PRO A 367 -10.96 3.75 27.51
C PRO A 367 -9.93 4.90 27.39
N PRO A 368 -10.39 6.10 27.00
CA PRO A 368 -9.53 7.26 26.70
C PRO A 368 -8.76 7.82 27.91
N SER A 369 -9.02 7.35 29.13
CA SER A 369 -8.28 7.74 30.34
C SER A 369 -6.86 7.16 30.43
N THR A 370 -6.41 6.45 29.41
CA THR A 370 -5.11 5.79 29.37
C THR A 370 -4.02 6.78 28.94
N SER A 371 -3.00 7.01 29.77
CA SER A 371 -1.90 7.93 29.42
C SER A 371 -1.03 7.36 28.29
N ILE A 372 -0.86 8.10 27.20
CA ILE A 372 -0.06 7.69 26.03
C ILE A 372 1.20 8.56 25.94
N SER A 373 2.38 7.94 25.88
CA SER A 373 3.68 8.61 25.80
C SER A 373 4.21 8.70 24.35
N ALA A 374 3.32 8.90 23.39
CA ALA A 374 3.64 9.04 21.96
C ALA A 374 3.32 10.46 21.48
N SER A 375 4.05 10.94 20.48
CA SER A 375 3.78 12.23 19.82
C SER A 375 2.62 12.07 18.83
N ASP A 376 1.72 13.06 18.80
CA ASP A 376 0.59 13.15 17.88
C ASP A 376 1.03 12.97 16.41
N ASP A 377 2.04 13.72 15.99
CA ASP A 377 2.58 13.67 14.62
C ASP A 377 3.10 12.27 14.25
N VAL A 378 3.77 11.60 15.18
CA VAL A 378 4.31 10.25 14.95
C VAL A 378 3.19 9.23 14.73
N VAL A 379 2.11 9.32 15.51
CA VAL A 379 0.93 8.45 15.37
C VAL A 379 0.21 8.77 14.06
N LYS A 380 -0.04 10.05 13.79
CA LYS A 380 -0.69 10.53 12.56
C LYS A 380 0.05 10.10 11.29
N ASP A 381 1.37 10.25 11.25
CA ASP A 381 2.20 9.81 10.13
C ASP A 381 2.12 8.29 9.92
N THR A 382 2.17 7.53 11.02
CA THR A 382 2.12 6.07 10.98
C THR A 382 0.74 5.59 10.51
N LEU A 383 -0.34 6.18 11.03
CA LEU A 383 -1.70 5.89 10.59
C LEU A 383 -1.88 6.24 9.10
N THR A 384 -1.42 7.42 8.68
CA THR A 384 -1.46 7.86 7.28
C THR A 384 -0.74 6.88 6.35
N PHE A 385 0.42 6.37 6.77
CA PHE A 385 1.16 5.37 6.01
C PHE A 385 0.36 4.07 5.85
N VAL A 386 -0.21 3.53 6.93
CA VAL A 386 -0.98 2.27 6.90
C VAL A 386 -2.25 2.42 6.09
N VAL A 387 -3.00 3.51 6.25
CA VAL A 387 -4.23 3.77 5.49
C VAL A 387 -3.94 3.88 3.99
N LYS A 388 -2.90 4.65 3.60
CA LYS A 388 -2.49 4.76 2.19
C LYS A 388 -2.04 3.42 1.62
N HIS A 389 -1.33 2.62 2.40
CA HIS A 389 -0.90 1.28 2.00
C HIS A 389 -2.09 0.34 1.79
N ALA A 390 -3.06 0.33 2.72
CA ALA A 390 -4.28 -0.48 2.61
C ALA A 390 -5.11 -0.09 1.37
N ILE A 391 -5.34 1.20 1.13
CA ILE A 391 -6.06 1.70 -0.06
C ILE A 391 -5.31 1.37 -1.35
N LYS A 392 -3.97 1.42 -1.35
CA LYS A 392 -3.16 1.06 -2.53
C LYS A 392 -3.30 -0.42 -2.89
N LEU A 393 -3.32 -1.31 -1.90
CA LEU A 393 -3.53 -2.74 -2.12
C LEU A 393 -4.98 -3.06 -2.51
N TYR A 394 -5.93 -2.33 -1.93
CA TYR A 394 -7.36 -2.61 -2.01
C TYR A 394 -8.14 -1.32 -2.26
N PRO A 395 -8.07 -0.76 -3.48
CA PRO A 395 -8.75 0.50 -3.79
C PRO A 395 -10.28 0.37 -3.76
N THR A 396 -10.79 -0.84 -4.00
CA THR A 396 -12.21 -1.19 -4.04
C THR A 396 -12.47 -2.50 -3.30
N GLY A 397 -13.75 -2.81 -3.04
CA GLY A 397 -14.18 -4.08 -2.42
C GLY A 397 -14.13 -5.31 -3.32
N THR A 398 -13.26 -5.36 -4.33
CA THR A 398 -13.17 -6.52 -5.26
C THR A 398 -12.37 -7.68 -4.67
N HIS A 399 -11.28 -7.36 -3.95
CA HIS A 399 -10.39 -8.33 -3.31
C HIS A 399 -10.48 -8.32 -1.78
N THR A 400 -11.43 -7.55 -1.24
CA THR A 400 -11.68 -7.39 0.21
C THR A 400 -13.15 -7.04 0.45
N SER A 401 -13.56 -6.95 1.70
CA SER A 401 -14.89 -6.46 2.07
C SER A 401 -15.06 -4.98 1.67
N VAL A 402 -16.18 -4.66 1.01
CA VAL A 402 -16.59 -3.28 0.68
C VAL A 402 -16.62 -2.40 1.93
N ALA A 403 -17.06 -2.94 3.07
CA ALA A 403 -17.11 -2.20 4.33
C ALA A 403 -15.72 -1.78 4.82
N LEU A 404 -14.73 -2.66 4.72
CA LEU A 404 -13.34 -2.36 5.12
C LEU A 404 -12.72 -1.30 4.21
N SER A 405 -12.84 -1.48 2.89
CA SER A 405 -12.33 -0.51 1.92
C SER A 405 -12.98 0.86 2.11
N THR A 406 -14.30 0.90 2.35
CA THR A 406 -15.04 2.14 2.66
C THR A 406 -14.50 2.80 3.92
N SER A 407 -14.35 2.05 5.01
CA SER A 407 -13.80 2.55 6.28
C SER A 407 -12.41 3.16 6.10
N TRP A 408 -11.52 2.50 5.36
CA TRP A 408 -10.18 3.03 5.09
C TRP A 408 -10.20 4.35 4.32
N HIS A 409 -11.09 4.49 3.34
CA HIS A 409 -11.29 5.77 2.63
C HIS A 409 -11.85 6.86 3.55
N ILE A 410 -12.76 6.54 4.47
CA ILE A 410 -13.26 7.49 5.48
C ILE A 410 -12.12 7.92 6.41
N SER A 411 -11.34 7.00 6.96
CA SER A 411 -10.18 7.34 7.81
C SER A 411 -9.16 8.20 7.05
N SER A 412 -8.93 7.93 5.76
CA SER A 412 -8.07 8.78 4.92
C SER A 412 -8.63 10.19 4.75
N ALA A 413 -9.95 10.32 4.61
CA ALA A 413 -10.62 11.61 4.47
C ALA A 413 -10.59 12.41 5.79
N ASP A 414 -10.78 11.73 6.92
CA ASP A 414 -10.67 12.34 8.25
C ASP A 414 -9.26 12.85 8.53
N LEU A 415 -8.22 12.11 8.14
CA LEU A 415 -6.83 12.58 8.24
C LEU A 415 -6.60 13.85 7.40
N ALA A 416 -7.07 13.87 6.15
CA ALA A 416 -6.98 15.06 5.31
C ALA A 416 -7.79 16.23 5.88
N TYR A 417 -8.92 15.95 6.54
CA TYR A 417 -9.74 16.96 7.21
C TYR A 417 -9.02 17.54 8.43
N MET A 418 -8.34 16.72 9.22
CA MET A 418 -7.50 17.16 10.36
C MET A 418 -6.33 18.06 9.91
N ASP A 419 -5.74 17.77 8.74
CA ASP A 419 -4.67 18.59 8.15
C ASP A 419 -5.19 19.85 7.40
N ASP A 420 -6.46 20.23 7.61
CA ASP A 420 -7.15 21.35 6.92
C ASP A 420 -7.14 21.25 5.37
N GLN A 421 -6.91 20.06 4.82
CA GLN A 421 -6.95 19.80 3.38
C GLN A 421 -8.38 19.51 2.91
N PHE A 422 -9.25 20.51 2.99
CA PHE A 422 -10.70 20.35 2.76
C PHE A 422 -11.08 19.79 1.38
N HIS A 423 -10.31 20.10 0.33
CA HIS A 423 -10.52 19.53 -1.00
C HIS A 423 -10.25 18.01 -1.00
N SER A 424 -9.10 17.60 -0.49
CA SER A 424 -8.70 16.19 -0.37
C SER A 424 -9.64 15.41 0.54
N ALA A 425 -10.09 16.01 1.64
CA ALA A 425 -11.07 15.42 2.55
C ALA A 425 -12.41 15.17 1.84
N LEU A 426 -12.93 16.18 1.11
CA LEU A 426 -14.17 16.04 0.37
C LEU A 426 -14.07 14.96 -0.73
N ALA A 427 -12.96 14.92 -1.46
CA ALA A 427 -12.67 13.87 -2.43
C ALA A 427 -12.60 12.48 -1.76
N GLY A 428 -11.98 12.37 -0.59
CA GLY A 428 -11.90 11.11 0.17
C GLY A 428 -13.28 10.61 0.61
N TYR A 429 -14.12 11.47 1.20
CA TYR A 429 -15.49 11.10 1.59
C TYR A 429 -16.34 10.69 0.38
N LEU A 430 -16.22 11.40 -0.75
CA LEU A 430 -16.88 11.01 -1.99
C LEU A 430 -16.39 9.65 -2.47
N THR A 431 -15.08 9.41 -2.47
CA THR A 431 -14.51 8.11 -2.85
C THR A 431 -15.09 6.99 -1.99
N ALA A 432 -15.17 7.18 -0.67
CA ALA A 432 -15.79 6.21 0.24
C ALA A 432 -17.25 5.90 -0.14
N VAL A 433 -18.06 6.92 -0.46
CA VAL A 433 -19.45 6.72 -0.90
C VAL A 433 -19.53 5.92 -2.19
N PHE A 434 -18.68 6.22 -3.18
CA PHE A 434 -18.70 5.52 -4.46
C PHE A 434 -18.21 4.07 -4.32
N VAL A 435 -17.23 3.80 -3.45
CA VAL A 435 -16.80 2.44 -3.12
C VAL A 435 -17.92 1.65 -2.43
N ALA A 436 -18.59 2.26 -1.45
CA ALA A 436 -19.64 1.59 -0.69
C ALA A 436 -20.89 1.25 -1.51
N THR A 437 -21.21 2.10 -2.49
CA THR A 437 -22.44 2.00 -3.29
C THR A 437 -22.25 1.35 -4.66
N ASP A 438 -21.04 0.86 -4.96
CA ASP A 438 -20.63 0.42 -6.29
C ASP A 438 -20.98 1.48 -7.36
N PHE A 439 -20.42 2.67 -7.22
CA PHE A 439 -20.68 3.82 -8.09
C PHE A 439 -22.15 4.22 -8.20
N LEU A 440 -22.87 4.15 -7.07
CA LEU A 440 -24.31 4.45 -6.97
C LEU A 440 -25.17 3.54 -7.86
N ARG A 441 -24.71 2.30 -8.12
CA ARG A 441 -25.49 1.27 -8.81
C ARG A 441 -26.41 0.51 -7.86
N ASN A 442 -26.00 0.37 -6.59
CA ASN A 442 -26.81 -0.30 -5.59
C ASN A 442 -28.07 0.52 -5.28
N ASP A 443 -29.23 -0.12 -5.45
CA ASP A 443 -30.53 0.54 -5.41
C ASP A 443 -31.07 0.76 -3.99
N ASN A 444 -30.37 0.25 -2.97
CA ASN A 444 -30.72 0.42 -1.56
C ASN A 444 -30.49 1.85 -1.03
N GLY A 445 -30.13 2.78 -1.92
CA GLY A 445 -29.78 4.16 -1.57
C GLY A 445 -28.36 4.26 -1.02
N VAL A 446 -27.89 5.49 -0.78
CA VAL A 446 -26.69 5.70 0.01
C VAL A 446 -27.05 5.32 1.45
N ASP A 447 -26.64 4.13 1.87
CA ASP A 447 -26.90 3.60 3.20
C ASP A 447 -26.42 4.63 4.25
N GLN A 448 -27.27 4.95 5.22
CA GLN A 448 -26.94 5.86 6.33
C GLN A 448 -25.76 5.33 7.16
N SER A 449 -25.40 4.05 7.01
CA SER A 449 -24.18 3.48 7.56
C SER A 449 -22.89 4.11 7.00
N VAL A 450 -22.91 4.65 5.78
CA VAL A 450 -21.72 5.21 5.10
C VAL A 450 -21.68 6.73 5.21
N LEU A 451 -22.78 7.42 4.87
CA LEU A 451 -22.92 8.86 5.08
C LEU A 451 -23.63 9.11 6.41
N THR A 452 -22.90 8.93 7.50
CA THR A 452 -23.40 9.31 8.82
C THR A 452 -23.53 10.84 8.91
N ASP A 453 -24.40 11.31 9.81
CA ASP A 453 -24.56 12.75 10.08
C ASP A 453 -23.22 13.42 10.43
N GLY A 454 -22.32 12.72 11.11
CA GLY A 454 -20.97 13.19 11.42
C GLY A 454 -20.14 13.47 10.15
N ILE A 455 -20.11 12.54 9.21
CA ILE A 455 -19.42 12.69 7.93
C ILE A 455 -20.06 13.80 7.10
N ILE A 456 -21.39 13.84 7.02
CA ILE A 456 -22.10 14.90 6.28
C ILE A 456 -21.76 16.29 6.86
N ARG A 457 -21.70 16.44 8.19
CA ARG A 457 -21.28 17.70 8.82
C ARG A 457 -19.85 18.10 8.48
N LYS A 458 -18.92 17.14 8.42
CA LYS A 458 -17.55 17.40 7.94
C LYS A 458 -17.53 17.81 6.47
N MET A 459 -18.30 17.15 5.59
CA MET A 459 -18.46 17.56 4.18
C MET A 459 -19.04 18.97 4.04
N ILE A 460 -20.07 19.32 4.81
CA ILE A 460 -20.65 20.68 4.86
C ILE A 460 -19.55 21.69 5.22
N ARG A 461 -18.76 21.40 6.26
CA ARG A 461 -17.66 22.28 6.69
C ARG A 461 -16.56 22.40 5.62
N CYS A 462 -16.20 21.31 4.94
CA CYS A 462 -15.29 21.36 3.78
C CYS A 462 -15.82 22.30 2.69
N CYS A 463 -17.08 22.13 2.28
CA CYS A 463 -17.71 23.00 1.28
C CYS A 463 -17.70 24.47 1.71
N MET A 464 -18.02 24.77 2.98
CA MET A 464 -17.98 26.14 3.50
C MET A 464 -16.56 26.74 3.47
N LYS A 465 -15.54 25.95 3.81
CA LYS A 465 -14.13 26.39 3.79
C LYS A 465 -13.60 26.60 2.37
N LEU A 466 -14.17 25.90 1.39
CA LEU A 466 -13.89 26.08 -0.04
C LEU A 466 -14.76 27.17 -0.70
N SER A 467 -15.58 27.90 0.07
CA SER A 467 -16.55 28.89 -0.42
C SER A 467 -17.63 28.31 -1.38
N CYS A 468 -17.87 27.00 -1.30
CA CYS A 468 -18.93 26.28 -2.02
C CYS A 468 -20.21 26.23 -1.18
N TYR A 469 -20.82 27.40 -0.94
CA TYR A 469 -21.95 27.54 0.00
C TYR A 469 -23.26 26.90 -0.49
N THR A 470 -23.50 26.84 -1.79
CA THR A 470 -24.67 26.16 -2.36
C THR A 470 -24.55 24.65 -2.17
N GLN A 471 -23.36 24.08 -2.39
CA GLN A 471 -23.08 22.66 -2.13
C GLN A 471 -23.27 22.32 -0.66
N ALA A 472 -22.79 23.19 0.25
CA ALA A 472 -23.02 23.05 1.69
C ALA A 472 -24.52 23.05 2.03
N ALA A 473 -25.30 23.97 1.45
CA ALA A 473 -26.74 24.03 1.68
C ALA A 473 -27.49 22.80 1.15
N VAL A 474 -27.09 22.25 0.00
CA VAL A 474 -27.67 21.00 -0.54
C VAL A 474 -27.34 19.82 0.37
N LEU A 475 -26.10 19.74 0.89
CA LEU A 475 -25.68 18.72 1.85
C LEU A 475 -26.45 18.77 3.17
N CYS A 476 -26.93 19.94 3.60
CA CYS A 476 -27.78 20.04 4.80
C CYS A 476 -29.09 19.21 4.68
N GLN A 477 -29.58 18.94 3.46
CA GLN A 477 -30.73 18.05 3.25
C GLN A 477 -30.38 16.56 3.41
N PHE A 478 -29.09 16.19 3.38
CA PHE A 478 -28.66 14.80 3.52
C PHE A 478 -28.75 14.28 4.97
N LEU A 479 -28.72 15.19 5.94
CA LEU A 479 -28.86 14.89 7.36
C LEU A 479 -30.24 14.28 7.64
N GLU A 480 -30.33 13.43 8.67
CA GLU A 480 -31.63 12.88 9.12
C GLU A 480 -32.61 14.01 9.46
N ASN A 481 -32.11 15.02 10.18
CA ASN A 481 -32.82 16.28 10.42
C ASN A 481 -32.13 17.41 9.66
N ILE A 482 -32.88 18.04 8.75
CA ILE A 482 -32.35 19.12 7.91
C ILE A 482 -31.87 20.29 8.79
N ASP A 483 -30.60 20.65 8.68
CA ASP A 483 -30.04 21.82 9.36
C ASP A 483 -30.34 23.10 8.57
N TYR A 484 -31.57 23.60 8.73
CA TYR A 484 -32.00 24.86 8.14
C TYR A 484 -31.12 26.04 8.56
N SER A 485 -30.63 26.07 9.80
CA SER A 485 -29.84 27.20 10.31
C SER A 485 -28.56 27.41 9.51
N THR A 486 -27.85 26.31 9.21
CA THR A 486 -26.63 26.34 8.40
C THR A 486 -26.94 26.52 6.93
N ALA A 487 -27.97 25.84 6.40
CA ALA A 487 -28.34 25.94 4.99
C ALA A 487 -28.72 27.39 4.59
N LEU A 488 -29.58 28.04 5.38
CA LEU A 488 -30.05 29.40 5.13
C LEU A 488 -28.91 30.42 5.19
N ARG A 489 -28.01 30.27 6.17
CA ARG A 489 -26.80 31.09 6.29
C ARG A 489 -25.88 30.92 5.08
N CYS A 490 -25.64 29.69 4.63
CA CYS A 490 -24.83 29.43 3.44
C CYS A 490 -25.45 30.06 2.18
N LEU A 491 -26.76 29.91 1.98
CA LEU A 491 -27.46 30.50 0.83
C LEU A 491 -27.43 32.04 0.83
N GLN A 492 -27.35 32.66 2.01
CA GLN A 492 -27.22 34.11 2.12
C GLN A 492 -25.86 34.64 1.70
N GLU A 493 -24.82 33.82 1.66
CA GLU A 493 -23.49 34.24 1.23
C GLU A 493 -23.49 34.70 -0.23
N ARG A 494 -22.76 35.78 -0.52
CA ARG A 494 -22.67 36.36 -1.87
C ARG A 494 -21.43 35.91 -2.65
N ASN A 495 -20.41 35.46 -1.95
CA ASN A 495 -19.10 35.13 -2.51
C ASN A 495 -18.97 33.63 -2.81
N SER A 496 -20.05 32.98 -3.27
CA SER A 496 -20.02 31.55 -3.56
C SER A 496 -19.31 31.26 -4.89
N VAL A 497 -18.50 30.20 -4.91
CA VAL A 497 -17.71 29.78 -6.10
C VAL A 497 -18.26 28.52 -6.78
N ASP A 498 -19.49 28.12 -6.47
CA ASP A 498 -20.06 26.83 -6.84
C ASP A 498 -21.28 26.90 -7.77
N ALA A 499 -21.31 27.87 -8.70
CA ALA A 499 -22.33 27.96 -9.76
C ALA A 499 -23.78 27.67 -9.27
N MET A 500 -24.23 28.45 -8.28
CA MET A 500 -25.43 28.23 -7.45
C MET A 500 -26.65 27.64 -8.18
N ASP A 501 -27.04 28.21 -9.32
CA ASP A 501 -28.26 27.83 -10.05
C ASP A 501 -28.17 26.48 -10.77
N ALA A 502 -26.97 25.91 -10.95
CA ALA A 502 -26.78 24.55 -11.45
C ALA A 502 -27.28 23.48 -10.45
N TYR A 503 -27.26 23.80 -9.16
CA TYR A 503 -27.59 22.85 -8.09
C TYR A 503 -29.07 22.85 -7.65
N TYR A 504 -29.92 23.76 -8.17
CA TYR A 504 -31.36 23.74 -7.82
C TYR A 504 -32.06 22.45 -8.24
N CYS A 505 -31.55 21.77 -9.26
CA CYS A 505 -32.04 20.46 -9.69
C CYS A 505 -31.76 19.32 -8.68
N CYS A 506 -31.01 19.62 -7.62
CA CYS A 506 -30.66 18.73 -6.51
C CYS A 506 -31.40 19.07 -5.21
N LEU A 507 -32.29 20.07 -5.20
CA LEU A 507 -33.12 20.41 -4.06
C LEU A 507 -34.42 19.58 -4.06
N TRP A 508 -34.80 19.05 -2.89
CA TRP A 508 -36.08 18.37 -2.68
C TRP A 508 -36.86 18.90 -1.48
N ASP A 509 -36.23 19.68 -0.60
CA ASP A 509 -36.96 20.35 0.48
C ASP A 509 -37.65 21.62 -0.01
N VAL A 510 -38.97 21.67 0.14
CA VAL A 510 -39.80 22.79 -0.35
C VAL A 510 -39.49 24.08 0.40
N SER A 511 -39.22 24.00 1.72
CA SER A 511 -38.95 25.17 2.56
C SER A 511 -37.66 25.88 2.14
N LEU A 512 -36.60 25.12 1.82
CA LEU A 512 -35.36 25.66 1.27
C LEU A 512 -35.58 26.29 -0.11
N ILE A 513 -36.36 25.65 -0.98
CA ILE A 513 -36.66 26.19 -2.32
C ILE A 513 -37.43 27.52 -2.21
N GLU A 514 -38.43 27.59 -1.32
CA GLU A 514 -39.19 28.81 -1.06
C GLU A 514 -38.29 29.94 -0.54
N PHE A 515 -37.39 29.63 0.39
CA PHE A 515 -36.42 30.60 0.88
C PHE A 515 -35.52 31.13 -0.24
N ILE A 516 -35.00 30.24 -1.10
CA ILE A 516 -34.15 30.61 -2.24
C ILE A 516 -34.91 31.57 -3.18
N ILE A 517 -36.18 31.30 -3.46
CA ILE A 517 -37.02 32.17 -4.30
C ILE A 517 -37.21 33.55 -3.67
N ASN A 518 -37.54 33.60 -2.38
CA ASN A 518 -37.70 34.86 -1.66
C ASN A 518 -36.37 35.65 -1.63
N MET A 519 -35.26 34.96 -1.42
CA MET A 519 -33.93 35.55 -1.44
C MET A 519 -33.59 36.17 -2.81
N HIS A 520 -33.78 35.44 -3.91
CA HIS A 520 -33.54 35.98 -5.25
C HIS A 520 -34.51 37.12 -5.60
N GLN A 521 -35.76 37.04 -5.16
CA GLN A 521 -36.73 38.12 -5.33
C GLN A 521 -36.26 39.39 -4.64
N LYS A 522 -35.78 39.31 -3.39
CA LYS A 522 -35.23 40.46 -2.64
C LYS A 522 -33.96 41.03 -3.27
N ARG A 523 -33.16 40.19 -3.95
CA ARG A 523 -31.93 40.61 -4.64
C ARG A 523 -32.16 41.11 -6.07
N GLY A 524 -33.38 41.01 -6.61
CA GLY A 524 -33.67 41.35 -8.00
C GLY A 524 -33.14 40.33 -9.01
N GLU A 525 -32.80 39.11 -8.59
CA GLU A 525 -32.21 38.06 -9.42
C GLU A 525 -33.29 37.21 -10.12
N ILE A 526 -34.04 37.85 -11.03
CA ILE A 526 -35.26 37.29 -11.64
C ILE A 526 -35.00 35.94 -12.33
N GLN A 527 -33.91 35.80 -13.08
CA GLN A 527 -33.62 34.54 -13.81
C GLN A 527 -33.39 33.36 -12.86
N ARG A 528 -32.70 33.57 -11.74
CA ARG A 528 -32.44 32.51 -10.75
C ARG A 528 -33.70 32.19 -9.95
N ARG A 529 -34.47 33.20 -9.59
CA ARG A 529 -35.81 33.04 -9.00
C ARG A 529 -36.69 32.14 -9.88
N ASP A 530 -36.76 32.42 -11.18
CA ASP A 530 -37.61 31.66 -12.11
C ASP A 530 -37.14 30.22 -12.28
N LYS A 531 -35.83 29.96 -12.25
CA LYS A 531 -35.28 28.59 -12.21
C LYS A 531 -35.70 27.84 -10.96
N ALA A 532 -35.60 28.47 -9.78
CA ALA A 532 -36.03 27.85 -8.53
C ALA A 532 -37.56 27.62 -8.48
N LEU A 533 -38.34 28.56 -9.01
CA LEU A 533 -39.80 28.43 -9.12
C LEU A 533 -40.21 27.23 -9.99
N LYS A 534 -39.52 27.01 -11.12
CA LYS A 534 -39.72 25.82 -11.96
C LYS A 534 -39.43 24.52 -11.20
N MET A 535 -38.42 24.52 -10.33
CA MET A 535 -38.10 23.36 -9.51
C MET A 535 -39.19 23.06 -8.47
N MET A 536 -39.75 24.08 -7.82
CA MET A 536 -40.88 23.90 -6.89
C MET A 536 -42.14 23.38 -7.60
N GLY A 537 -42.35 23.77 -8.87
CA GLY A 537 -43.49 23.33 -9.67
C GLY A 537 -43.43 21.88 -10.16
N LEU A 538 -42.36 21.13 -9.86
CA LEU A 538 -42.27 19.72 -10.24
C LEU A 538 -43.16 18.85 -9.35
N LEU A 539 -43.98 18.01 -9.98
CA LEU A 539 -44.94 17.14 -9.28
C LEU A 539 -44.27 16.20 -8.27
N GLU A 540 -43.04 15.77 -8.53
CA GLU A 540 -42.25 14.89 -7.66
C GLU A 540 -41.82 15.54 -6.33
N VAL A 541 -41.75 16.88 -6.24
CA VAL A 541 -41.31 17.62 -5.04
C VAL A 541 -42.52 18.08 -4.19
N ASN A 542 -43.73 17.71 -4.58
CA ASN A 542 -44.94 18.12 -3.87
C ASN A 542 -44.98 17.50 -2.47
N SER A 543 -45.09 18.34 -1.44
CA SER A 543 -45.14 17.94 -0.02
C SER A 543 -46.37 17.09 0.32
N ASN A 544 -47.39 17.07 -0.53
CA ASN A 544 -48.58 16.23 -0.38
C ASN A 544 -48.44 14.84 -1.00
N ASN A 545 -47.31 14.54 -1.66
CA ASN A 545 -47.04 13.20 -2.18
C ASN A 545 -46.87 12.19 -1.03
N ASN A 546 -47.14 10.91 -1.31
CA ASN A 546 -46.83 9.82 -0.38
C ASN A 546 -45.31 9.74 -0.11
N ASP A 547 -44.94 9.29 1.09
CA ASP A 547 -43.55 9.17 1.57
C ASP A 547 -42.66 8.36 0.64
N GLU A 548 -43.20 7.37 -0.06
CA GLU A 548 -42.46 6.58 -1.06
C GLU A 548 -42.01 7.44 -2.24
N ILE A 549 -42.90 8.27 -2.78
CA ILE A 549 -42.58 9.19 -3.89
C ILE A 549 -41.58 10.24 -3.42
N GLN A 550 -41.75 10.78 -2.20
CA GLN A 550 -40.81 11.74 -1.64
C GLN A 550 -39.41 11.13 -1.44
N ARG A 551 -39.33 9.90 -0.94
CA ARG A 551 -38.07 9.16 -0.77
C ARG A 551 -37.36 8.91 -2.10
N GLU A 552 -38.10 8.46 -3.13
CA GLU A 552 -37.50 8.23 -4.45
C GLU A 552 -37.06 9.55 -5.12
N ALA A 553 -37.87 10.61 -5.03
CA ALA A 553 -37.51 11.93 -5.53
C ALA A 553 -36.25 12.48 -4.87
N ALA A 554 -36.11 12.31 -3.54
CA ALA A 554 -34.92 12.65 -2.79
C ALA A 554 -33.71 11.79 -3.19
N LYS A 555 -33.88 10.47 -3.31
CA LYS A 555 -32.83 9.53 -3.73
C LYS A 555 -32.24 9.89 -5.09
N VAL A 556 -33.07 10.16 -6.09
CA VAL A 556 -32.63 10.56 -7.44
C VAL A 556 -31.82 11.86 -7.40
N ARG A 557 -32.25 12.83 -6.59
CA ARG A 557 -31.55 14.11 -6.42
C ARG A 557 -30.24 13.97 -5.64
N LYS A 558 -30.21 13.14 -4.60
CA LYS A 558 -28.98 12.76 -3.89
C LYS A 558 -27.96 12.15 -4.85
N HIS A 559 -28.37 11.19 -5.68
CA HIS A 559 -27.49 10.57 -6.68
C HIS A 559 -27.00 11.58 -7.72
N ARG A 560 -27.87 12.46 -8.22
CA ARG A 560 -27.49 13.52 -9.16
C ARG A 560 -26.44 14.44 -8.53
N PHE A 561 -26.67 14.88 -7.30
CA PHE A 561 -25.74 15.75 -6.57
C PHE A 561 -24.38 15.09 -6.35
N LEU A 562 -24.35 13.86 -5.83
CA LEU A 562 -23.12 13.12 -5.58
C LEU A 562 -22.32 12.87 -6.87
N ARG A 563 -22.98 12.60 -8.01
CA ARG A 563 -22.33 12.49 -9.32
C ARG A 563 -21.76 13.83 -9.78
N SER A 564 -22.46 14.93 -9.55
CA SER A 564 -21.94 16.27 -9.87
C SER A 564 -20.73 16.64 -9.02
N LEU A 565 -20.75 16.33 -7.72
CA LEU A 565 -19.59 16.51 -6.85
C LEU A 565 -18.42 15.62 -7.29
N ALA A 566 -18.67 14.34 -7.57
CA ALA A 566 -17.63 13.44 -8.05
C ALA A 566 -16.93 13.98 -9.31
N LYS A 567 -17.67 14.50 -10.29
CA LYS A 567 -17.07 15.12 -11.48
C LYS A 567 -16.20 16.35 -11.21
N GLN A 568 -16.39 16.99 -10.06
CA GLN A 568 -15.65 18.20 -9.67
C GLN A 568 -14.42 17.87 -8.84
N TYR A 569 -14.50 16.87 -7.95
CA TYR A 569 -13.50 16.61 -6.91
C TYR A 569 -12.70 15.31 -7.10
N LEU A 570 -13.20 14.36 -7.90
CA LEU A 570 -12.54 13.09 -8.25
C LEU A 570 -12.06 13.14 -9.70
#